data_AF-A0A081D0Q2-F1
#
_entry.id   AF-A0A081D0Q2-F1
#
_cell.length_a   1.000
_cell.length_b   1.000
_cell.length_c   1.000
_cell.angle_alpha   90.00
_cell.angle_beta   90.00
_cell.angle_gamma   90.00
#
_symmetry.space_group_name_H-M   'P 1'
#
loop_
_entity.id
_entity.type
_entity.pdbx_description
1 polymer ?
#
loop_
_entity_poly.entity_id
_entity_poly.type
_entity_poly.pdbx_seq_one_letter_code
_entity_poly.pdbx_strand_id
1 'polypeptide(L)'
;MMQWLEGLWTREGAGIDKDAPRPTGLALFFDILKREWWELVKLNLLFLIASLPLVTIPAATFAMARVSRSIVSDENTYLLRDFVEAFQRYAVRGTVLMVACAAILAASTYAVITYAKAMPDGLIYSLPLAISIVMTLFVSLLSAYAIVLTVTRDLPLSSLFRQAALLALVKPLPMLAAFAFVVALWLAHILFYPVSVFMPATINFSLGIFAICFAARHIETFDLKGTRYR
;
A
#
# COMPACT_ATOMS: atom_id res chain seq x y z
N MET A 1 -5.50 26.09 47.34
CA MET A 1 -5.82 26.25 45.90
C MET A 1 -4.86 25.49 44.97
N MET A 2 -3.61 25.20 45.36
CA MET A 2 -2.63 24.46 44.51
C MET A 2 -2.75 22.91 44.58
N GLN A 3 -3.24 22.34 45.68
CA GLN A 3 -3.33 20.87 45.86
C GLN A 3 -4.33 20.16 44.93
N TRP A 4 -5.35 20.86 44.44
CA TRP A 4 -6.35 20.28 43.54
C TRP A 4 -5.81 20.09 42.10
N LEU A 5 -4.87 20.94 41.67
CA LEU A 5 -4.22 20.85 40.36
C LEU A 5 -3.19 19.69 40.33
N GLU A 6 -2.49 19.45 41.43
CA GLU A 6 -1.55 18.32 41.56
C GLU A 6 -2.27 16.96 41.46
N GLY A 7 -3.48 16.84 42.02
CA GLY A 7 -4.30 15.63 41.91
C GLY A 7 -4.84 15.36 40.50
N LEU A 8 -4.92 16.38 39.65
CA LEU A 8 -5.30 16.23 38.24
C LEU A 8 -4.11 15.86 37.34
N TRP A 9 -2.89 16.25 37.72
CA TRP A 9 -1.64 15.90 37.01
C TRP A 9 -1.06 14.54 37.43
N THR A 10 -1.30 14.11 38.67
CA THR A 10 -0.87 12.80 39.20
C THR A 10 -1.87 11.67 38.93
N ARG A 11 -3.01 11.98 38.30
CA ARG A 11 -3.86 10.95 37.70
C ARG A 11 -3.13 10.36 36.50
N GLU A 12 -2.43 9.26 36.76
CA GLU A 12 -1.99 8.33 35.72
C GLU A 12 -3.19 8.10 34.80
N GLY A 13 -3.10 8.63 33.56
CA GLY A 13 -4.15 8.46 32.57
C GLY A 13 -4.47 6.98 32.46
N ALA A 14 -5.76 6.61 32.39
CA ALA A 14 -6.27 5.24 32.44
C ALA A 14 -5.28 4.28 31.76
N GLY A 15 -4.52 3.56 32.59
CA GLY A 15 -3.41 2.74 32.14
C GLY A 15 -3.93 1.78 31.08
N ILE A 16 -3.44 1.92 29.85
CA ILE A 16 -3.74 0.97 28.80
C ILE A 16 -3.16 -0.36 29.26
N ASP A 17 -4.03 -1.32 29.57
CA ASP A 17 -3.66 -2.65 29.99
C ASP A 17 -2.67 -3.24 28.97
N LYS A 18 -1.44 -3.50 29.42
CA LYS A 18 -0.35 -4.02 28.57
C LYS A 18 -0.65 -5.45 28.08
N ASP A 19 -1.60 -6.13 28.74
CA ASP A 19 -2.04 -7.50 28.44
C ASP A 19 -3.35 -7.57 27.65
N ALA A 20 -3.92 -6.42 27.23
CA ALA A 20 -5.06 -6.43 26.32
C ALA A 20 -4.67 -7.15 25.01
N PRO A 21 -5.45 -8.16 24.56
CA PRO A 21 -5.10 -8.91 23.36
C PRO A 21 -4.99 -7.95 22.17
N ARG A 22 -3.82 -7.92 21.54
CA ARG A 22 -3.58 -7.05 20.37
C ARG A 22 -4.66 -7.33 19.34
N PRO A 23 -5.37 -6.30 18.84
CA PRO A 23 -6.42 -6.52 17.85
C PRO A 23 -5.83 -7.25 16.64
N THR A 24 -6.61 -8.13 16.03
CA THR A 24 -6.18 -8.92 14.86
C THR A 24 -7.09 -8.62 13.66
N GLY A 25 -6.66 -9.02 12.46
CA GLY A 25 -7.46 -8.83 11.25
C GLY A 25 -7.88 -7.36 11.01
N LEU A 26 -9.17 -7.16 10.78
CA LEU A 26 -9.78 -5.83 10.54
C LEU A 26 -9.79 -4.94 11.78
N ALA A 27 -9.88 -5.51 12.99
CA ALA A 27 -9.84 -4.71 14.21
C ALA A 27 -8.51 -3.96 14.31
N LEU A 28 -7.39 -4.62 13.94
CA LEU A 28 -6.08 -3.96 13.90
C LEU A 28 -6.01 -2.87 12.83
N PHE A 29 -6.61 -3.11 11.67
CA PHE A 29 -6.64 -2.11 10.59
C PHE A 29 -7.29 -0.82 11.06
N PHE A 30 -8.48 -0.92 11.67
CA PHE A 30 -9.21 0.25 12.17
C PHE A 30 -8.57 0.88 13.41
N ASP A 31 -7.94 0.08 14.27
CA ASP A 31 -7.19 0.58 15.43
C ASP A 31 -6.01 1.46 15.00
N ILE A 32 -5.15 0.95 14.10
CA ILE A 32 -4.04 1.73 13.53
C ILE A 32 -4.57 2.95 12.77
N LEU A 33 -5.60 2.78 11.93
CA LEU A 33 -6.18 3.88 11.16
C LEU A 33 -6.69 5.01 12.05
N LYS A 34 -7.36 4.69 13.17
CA LYS A 34 -7.88 5.70 14.10
C LYS A 34 -6.76 6.42 14.85
N ARG A 35 -5.72 5.69 15.27
CA ARG A 35 -4.57 6.25 15.98
C ARG A 35 -3.72 7.14 15.09
N GLU A 36 -3.50 6.71 13.85
CA GLU A 36 -2.56 7.31 12.89
C GLU A 36 -3.25 8.16 11.81
N TRP A 37 -4.54 8.47 12.02
CA TRP A 37 -5.36 9.22 11.05
C TRP A 37 -4.67 10.51 10.59
N TRP A 38 -4.15 11.29 11.54
CA TRP A 38 -3.48 12.55 11.23
C TRP A 38 -2.14 12.38 10.51
N GLU A 39 -1.39 11.32 10.83
CA GLU A 39 -0.15 11.00 10.13
C GLU A 39 -0.44 10.57 8.68
N LEU A 40 -1.50 9.81 8.43
CA LEU A 40 -1.92 9.46 7.06
C LEU A 40 -2.36 10.69 6.25
N VAL A 41 -3.01 11.67 6.88
CA VAL A 41 -3.37 12.94 6.21
C VAL A 41 -2.11 13.75 5.86
N LYS A 42 -1.16 13.89 6.80
CA LYS A 42 0.12 14.56 6.54
C LYS A 42 0.92 13.85 5.44
N LEU A 43 0.94 12.52 5.48
CA LEU A 43 1.59 11.69 4.47
C LEU A 43 0.98 11.89 3.07
N ASN A 44 -0.35 11.99 2.99
CA ASN A 44 -1.05 12.27 1.73
C ASN A 44 -0.64 13.64 1.18
N LEU A 45 -0.59 14.67 2.03
CA LEU A 45 -0.19 16.01 1.63
C LEU A 45 1.26 16.05 1.12
N LEU A 46 2.18 15.39 1.83
CA LEU A 46 3.58 15.30 1.37
C LEU A 46 3.71 14.57 0.04
N PHE A 47 2.95 13.49 -0.15
CA PHE A 47 2.90 12.81 -1.43
C PHE A 47 2.40 13.70 -2.56
N LEU A 48 1.34 14.49 -2.34
CA LEU A 48 0.83 15.42 -3.34
C LEU A 48 1.87 16.47 -3.72
N ILE A 49 2.51 17.10 -2.73
CA ILE A 49 3.56 18.10 -2.96
C ILE A 49 4.74 17.46 -3.71
N ALA A 50 5.19 16.29 -3.26
CA ALA A 50 6.30 15.58 -3.88
C ALA A 50 5.96 15.03 -5.26
N SER A 51 4.68 14.87 -5.60
CA SER A 51 4.20 14.35 -6.89
C SER A 51 3.76 15.45 -7.87
N LEU A 52 3.90 16.74 -7.51
CA LEU A 52 3.62 17.84 -8.44
C LEU A 52 4.43 17.72 -9.74
N PRO A 53 5.74 17.38 -9.70
CA PRO A 53 6.42 16.89 -10.87
C PRO A 53 5.95 15.46 -11.18
N LEU A 54 5.31 15.22 -12.33
CA LEU A 54 4.81 13.87 -12.66
C LEU A 54 5.92 12.80 -12.66
N VAL A 55 7.16 13.19 -12.93
CA VAL A 55 8.33 12.30 -12.93
C VAL A 55 8.74 11.80 -11.54
N THR A 56 8.30 12.46 -10.46
CA THR A 56 8.62 12.09 -9.08
C THR A 56 7.55 11.21 -8.43
N ILE A 57 6.43 10.95 -9.12
CA ILE A 57 5.37 10.05 -8.64
C ILE A 57 5.93 8.70 -8.18
N PRO A 58 6.82 8.02 -8.92
CA PRO A 58 7.35 6.73 -8.46
C PRO A 58 8.12 6.84 -7.15
N ALA A 59 9.05 7.80 -7.07
CA ALA A 59 9.82 8.03 -5.85
C ALA A 59 8.90 8.37 -4.65
N ALA A 60 7.88 9.21 -4.88
CA ALA A 60 6.89 9.55 -3.87
C ALA A 60 6.04 8.35 -3.44
N THR A 61 5.66 7.45 -4.36
CA THR A 61 4.93 6.22 -4.02
C THR A 61 5.77 5.29 -3.15
N PHE A 62 7.06 5.10 -3.45
CA PHE A 62 7.94 4.29 -2.61
C PHE A 62 8.21 4.95 -1.25
N ALA A 63 8.34 6.28 -1.18
CA ALA A 63 8.45 7.00 0.08
C ALA A 63 7.20 6.84 0.95
N MET A 64 6.01 6.99 0.34
CA MET A 64 4.73 6.73 1.00
C MET A 64 4.63 5.29 1.46
N ALA A 65 4.96 4.30 0.62
CA ALA A 65 4.94 2.89 1.00
C ALA A 65 5.90 2.59 2.16
N ARG A 66 7.07 3.23 2.20
CA ARG A 66 8.04 3.07 3.30
C ARG A 66 7.50 3.61 4.63
N VAL A 67 6.86 4.77 4.63
CA VAL A 67 6.24 5.35 5.85
C VAL A 67 5.00 4.54 6.25
N SER A 68 4.10 4.24 5.31
CA SER A 68 2.92 3.41 5.55
C SER A 68 3.27 2.02 6.11
N ARG A 69 4.36 1.40 5.62
CA ARG A 69 4.85 0.14 6.19
C ARG A 69 5.27 0.32 7.64
N SER A 70 6.01 1.38 8.00
CA SER A 70 6.39 1.61 9.41
C SER A 70 5.18 1.88 10.31
N ILE A 71 4.19 2.62 9.81
CA ILE A 71 2.91 2.82 10.52
C ILE A 71 2.23 1.48 10.79
N VAL A 72 2.17 0.59 9.78
CA VAL A 72 1.58 -0.76 9.93
C VAL A 72 2.37 -1.63 10.92
N SER A 73 3.70 -1.49 10.93
CA SER A 73 4.60 -2.26 11.81
C SER A 73 4.75 -1.64 13.21
N ASP A 74 4.03 -0.56 13.52
CA ASP A 74 4.09 0.16 14.81
C ASP A 74 5.50 0.67 15.14
N GLU A 75 6.28 1.03 14.11
CA GLU A 75 7.61 1.62 14.26
C GLU A 75 7.49 3.12 14.54
N ASN A 76 8.38 3.66 15.38
CA ASN A 76 8.44 5.10 15.60
C ASN A 76 8.89 5.80 14.31
N THR A 77 8.06 6.71 13.79
CA THR A 77 8.31 7.40 12.51
C THR A 77 8.43 8.91 12.71
N TYR A 78 9.46 9.48 12.09
CA TYR A 78 9.57 10.93 11.92
C TYR A 78 9.13 11.26 10.51
N LEU A 79 7.83 11.43 10.32
CA LEU A 79 7.16 11.40 9.02
C LEU A 79 7.91 12.15 7.89
N LEU A 80 8.25 13.44 8.08
CA LEU A 80 8.93 14.23 7.05
C LEU A 80 10.33 13.68 6.74
N ARG A 81 11.10 13.36 7.77
CA ARG A 81 12.48 12.86 7.63
C ARG A 81 12.48 11.52 6.90
N ASP A 82 11.68 10.58 7.37
CA ASP A 82 11.59 9.23 6.82
C ASP A 82 11.08 9.25 5.38
N PHE A 83 10.13 10.15 5.08
CA PHE A 83 9.63 10.35 3.72
C PHE A 83 10.73 10.87 2.79
N VAL A 84 11.47 11.91 3.17
CA VAL A 84 12.52 12.50 2.33
C VAL A 84 13.70 11.53 2.14
N GLU A 85 14.13 10.85 3.20
CA GLU A 85 15.17 9.83 3.12
C GLU A 85 14.75 8.68 2.18
N ALA A 86 13.50 8.20 2.29
CA ALA A 86 12.98 7.17 1.41
C ALA A 86 12.82 7.65 -0.04
N PHE A 87 12.36 8.89 -0.25
CA PHE A 87 12.20 9.49 -1.57
C PHE A 87 13.52 9.50 -2.34
N GLN A 88 14.61 9.91 -1.68
CA GLN A 88 15.94 9.92 -2.28
C GLN A 88 16.50 8.50 -2.47
N ARG A 89 16.35 7.63 -1.47
CA ARG A 89 16.82 6.23 -1.52
C ARG A 89 16.20 5.44 -2.68
N TYR A 90 14.91 5.64 -2.94
CA TYR A 90 14.17 4.90 -3.96
C TYR A 90 13.99 5.67 -5.28
N ALA A 91 14.58 6.86 -5.45
CA ALA A 91 14.37 7.68 -6.63
C ALA A 91 14.68 6.93 -7.94
N VAL A 92 15.83 6.25 -8.03
CA VAL A 92 16.20 5.50 -9.24
C VAL A 92 15.54 4.12 -9.24
N ARG A 93 15.79 3.33 -8.19
CA ARG A 93 15.35 1.94 -8.11
C ARG A 93 13.83 1.81 -8.16
N GLY A 94 13.12 2.67 -7.42
CA GLY A 94 11.66 2.71 -7.40
C GLY A 94 11.08 3.13 -8.74
N THR A 95 11.69 4.13 -9.41
CA THR A 95 11.26 4.54 -10.75
C THR A 95 11.42 3.42 -11.77
N VAL A 96 12.59 2.75 -11.81
CA VAL A 96 12.83 1.62 -12.72
C VAL A 96 11.81 0.49 -12.48
N LEU A 97 11.57 0.15 -11.21
CA LEU A 97 10.57 -0.87 -10.84
C LEU A 97 9.16 -0.46 -11.25
N MET A 98 8.74 0.76 -10.96
CA MET A 98 7.39 1.22 -11.27
C MET A 98 7.15 1.32 -12.77
N VAL A 99 8.13 1.81 -13.54
CA VAL A 99 8.05 1.87 -15.00
C VAL A 99 7.97 0.46 -15.59
N ALA A 100 8.79 -0.48 -15.11
CA ALA A 100 8.74 -1.87 -15.56
C ALA A 100 7.38 -2.52 -15.26
N CYS A 101 6.88 -2.39 -14.03
CA CYS A 101 5.56 -2.90 -13.65
C CYS A 101 4.43 -2.24 -14.45
N ALA A 102 4.49 -0.92 -14.66
CA ALA A 102 3.51 -0.18 -15.44
C ALA A 102 3.50 -0.59 -16.91
N ALA A 103 4.66 -0.83 -17.51
CA ALA A 103 4.77 -1.30 -18.89
C ALA A 103 4.16 -2.70 -19.06
N ILE A 104 4.46 -3.63 -18.15
CA ILE A 104 3.90 -5.00 -18.18
C ILE A 104 2.38 -4.95 -17.94
N LEU A 105 1.93 -4.13 -17.00
CA LEU A 105 0.51 -3.96 -16.73
C LEU A 105 -0.22 -3.36 -17.94
N ALA A 106 0.35 -2.33 -18.58
CA ALA A 106 -0.21 -1.71 -19.78
C ALA A 106 -0.31 -2.71 -20.94
N ALA A 107 0.72 -3.52 -21.17
CA ALA A 107 0.69 -4.59 -22.18
C ALA A 107 -0.40 -5.62 -21.89
N SER A 108 -0.57 -6.00 -20.61
CA SER A 108 -1.57 -6.96 -20.17
C SER A 108 -2.99 -6.40 -20.35
N THR A 109 -3.21 -5.14 -19.96
CA THR A 109 -4.49 -4.42 -20.18
C THR A 109 -4.78 -4.23 -21.67
N TYR A 110 -3.77 -3.94 -22.50
CA TYR A 110 -3.93 -3.86 -23.95
C TYR A 110 -4.42 -5.18 -24.55
N ALA A 111 -3.90 -6.32 -24.07
CA ALA A 111 -4.38 -7.64 -24.47
C ALA A 111 -5.85 -7.86 -24.07
N VAL A 112 -6.24 -7.50 -22.84
CA VAL A 112 -7.65 -7.56 -22.39
C VAL A 112 -8.55 -6.74 -23.31
N ILE A 113 -8.19 -5.49 -23.61
CA ILE A 113 -8.98 -4.61 -24.47
C ILE A 113 -9.12 -5.20 -25.87
N THR A 114 -8.04 -5.76 -26.42
CA THR A 114 -8.03 -6.34 -27.77
C THR A 114 -8.97 -7.54 -27.86
N TYR A 115 -8.87 -8.50 -26.93
CA TYR A 115 -9.73 -9.67 -26.94
C TYR A 115 -11.17 -9.37 -26.53
N ALA A 116 -11.40 -8.36 -25.69
CA ALA A 116 -12.75 -7.90 -25.37
C ALA A 116 -13.45 -7.30 -26.59
N LYS A 117 -12.73 -6.53 -27.41
CA LYS A 117 -13.25 -5.97 -28.67
C LYS A 117 -13.53 -7.04 -29.72
N ALA A 118 -12.77 -8.13 -29.74
CA ALA A 118 -12.96 -9.24 -30.67
C ALA A 118 -14.08 -10.21 -30.25
N MET A 119 -14.55 -10.15 -29.00
CA MET A 119 -15.58 -11.06 -28.47
C MET A 119 -16.88 -11.12 -29.30
N PRO A 120 -17.40 -10.01 -29.87
CA PRO A 120 -18.58 -10.05 -30.74
C PRO A 120 -18.37 -10.83 -32.05
N ASP A 121 -17.13 -10.93 -32.55
CA ASP A 121 -16.79 -11.57 -33.82
C ASP A 121 -16.74 -13.12 -33.71
N GLY A 122 -16.75 -13.66 -32.49
CA GLY A 122 -16.82 -15.09 -32.26
C GLY A 122 -16.47 -15.51 -30.84
N LEU A 123 -17.12 -16.59 -30.38
CA LEU A 123 -16.92 -17.12 -29.03
C LEU A 123 -15.49 -17.64 -28.78
N ILE A 124 -14.71 -17.88 -29.84
CA ILE A 124 -13.30 -18.31 -29.77
C ILE A 124 -12.42 -17.30 -29.01
N TYR A 125 -12.78 -16.01 -29.01
CA TYR A 125 -12.03 -14.96 -28.31
C TYR A 125 -12.30 -14.90 -26.80
N SER A 126 -13.30 -15.64 -26.29
CA SER A 126 -13.61 -15.69 -24.85
C SER A 126 -12.48 -16.31 -24.02
N LEU A 127 -11.81 -17.34 -24.54
CA LEU A 127 -10.71 -18.02 -23.84
C LEU A 127 -9.46 -17.13 -23.72
N PRO A 128 -8.92 -16.53 -24.80
CA PRO A 128 -7.85 -15.55 -24.71
C PRO A 128 -8.19 -14.36 -23.81
N LEU A 129 -9.44 -13.87 -23.84
CA LEU A 129 -9.90 -12.81 -22.94
C LEU A 129 -9.79 -13.24 -21.48
N ALA A 130 -10.33 -14.40 -21.10
CA ALA A 130 -10.26 -14.89 -19.73
C ALA A 130 -8.80 -15.02 -19.25
N ILE A 131 -7.92 -15.58 -20.09
CA ILE A 131 -6.48 -15.69 -19.78
C ILE A 131 -5.86 -14.32 -19.57
N SER A 132 -6.14 -13.34 -20.44
CA SER A 132 -5.59 -11.98 -20.32
C SER A 132 -6.06 -11.25 -19.05
N ILE A 133 -7.31 -11.49 -18.61
CA ILE A 133 -7.83 -10.93 -17.35
C ILE A 133 -7.10 -11.53 -16.15
N VAL A 134 -6.95 -12.86 -16.12
CA VAL A 134 -6.22 -13.57 -15.05
C VAL A 134 -4.76 -13.11 -15.00
N MET A 135 -4.10 -12.97 -16.15
CA MET A 135 -2.72 -12.47 -16.23
C MET A 135 -2.61 -11.02 -15.75
N THR A 136 -3.56 -10.16 -16.12
CA THR A 136 -3.59 -8.77 -15.65
C THR A 136 -3.74 -8.70 -14.13
N LEU A 137 -4.61 -9.54 -13.56
CA LEU A 137 -4.78 -9.65 -12.11
C LEU A 137 -3.51 -10.18 -11.43
N PHE A 138 -2.86 -11.18 -12.01
CA PHE A 138 -1.61 -11.71 -11.47
C PHE A 138 -0.49 -10.65 -11.49
N VAL A 139 -0.33 -9.92 -12.60
CA VAL A 139 0.65 -8.84 -12.73
C VAL A 139 0.39 -7.71 -11.75
N SER A 140 -0.88 -7.34 -11.51
CA SER A 140 -1.21 -6.29 -10.54
C SER A 140 -0.88 -6.72 -9.11
N LEU A 141 -1.22 -7.96 -8.72
CA LEU A 141 -0.84 -8.54 -7.44
C LEU A 141 0.69 -8.59 -7.26
N LEU A 142 1.41 -9.10 -8.26
CA LEU A 142 2.86 -9.16 -8.29
C LEU A 142 3.47 -7.76 -8.11
N SER A 143 2.93 -6.75 -8.80
CA SER A 143 3.41 -5.37 -8.72
C SER A 143 3.22 -4.77 -7.33
N ALA A 144 2.05 -4.99 -6.70
CA ALA A 144 1.80 -4.50 -5.35
C ALA A 144 2.72 -5.18 -4.31
N TYR A 145 2.91 -6.50 -4.41
CA TYR A 145 3.87 -7.21 -3.57
C TYR A 145 5.31 -6.75 -3.80
N ALA A 146 5.70 -6.46 -5.04
CA ALA A 146 7.02 -5.95 -5.39
C ALA A 146 7.28 -4.57 -4.75
N ILE A 147 6.29 -3.67 -4.75
CA ILE A 147 6.39 -2.35 -4.10
C ILE A 147 6.64 -2.53 -2.60
N VAL A 148 5.79 -3.33 -1.91
CA VAL A 148 5.94 -3.53 -0.46
C VAL A 148 7.25 -4.24 -0.13
N LEU A 149 7.62 -5.31 -0.86
CA LEU A 149 8.88 -6.03 -0.64
C LEU A 149 10.09 -5.12 -0.77
N THR A 150 10.09 -4.16 -1.71
CA THR A 150 11.22 -3.23 -1.88
C THR A 150 11.44 -2.36 -0.65
N VAL A 151 10.36 -1.93 0.02
CA VAL A 151 10.45 -1.07 1.20
C VAL A 151 10.58 -1.85 2.51
N THR A 152 10.31 -3.16 2.49
CA THR A 152 10.45 -4.05 3.64
C THR A 152 11.79 -4.80 3.65
N ARG A 153 12.35 -5.15 2.49
CA ARG A 153 13.56 -5.98 2.38
C ARG A 153 14.50 -5.48 1.29
N ASP A 154 15.79 -5.44 1.60
CA ASP A 154 16.86 -5.14 0.64
C ASP A 154 17.21 -6.39 -0.20
N LEU A 155 16.39 -6.69 -1.21
CA LEU A 155 16.58 -7.84 -2.11
C LEU A 155 17.19 -7.43 -3.45
N PRO A 156 17.93 -8.30 -4.17
CA PRO A 156 18.22 -8.08 -5.59
C PRO A 156 16.95 -8.25 -6.44
N LEU A 157 16.88 -7.62 -7.62
CA LEU A 157 15.68 -7.57 -8.46
C LEU A 157 15.13 -8.96 -8.84
N SER A 158 16.02 -9.93 -9.14
CA SER A 158 15.62 -11.30 -9.47
C SER A 158 14.91 -12.00 -8.31
N SER A 159 15.46 -11.88 -7.10
CA SER A 159 14.85 -12.44 -5.88
C SER A 159 13.58 -11.71 -5.50
N LEU A 160 13.50 -10.41 -5.75
CA LEU A 160 12.32 -9.58 -5.49
C LEU A 160 11.13 -10.06 -6.32
N PHE A 161 11.28 -10.18 -7.64
CA PHE A 161 10.19 -10.63 -8.50
C PHE A 161 9.78 -12.07 -8.21
N ARG A 162 10.75 -12.94 -7.92
CA ARG A 162 10.47 -14.31 -7.49
C ARG A 162 9.65 -14.37 -6.21
N GLN A 163 10.02 -13.60 -5.18
CA GLN A 163 9.29 -13.59 -3.91
C GLN A 163 7.91 -12.93 -4.07
N ALA A 164 7.81 -11.85 -4.86
CA ALA A 164 6.54 -11.20 -5.15
C ALA A 164 5.58 -12.15 -5.88
N ALA A 165 6.06 -12.89 -6.87
CA ALA A 165 5.27 -13.90 -7.59
C ALA A 165 4.81 -15.03 -6.65
N LEU A 166 5.69 -15.52 -5.77
CA LEU A 166 5.32 -16.54 -4.79
C LEU A 166 4.24 -16.03 -3.82
N LEU A 167 4.36 -14.80 -3.32
CA LEU A 167 3.35 -14.21 -2.44
C LEU A 167 2.01 -14.00 -3.16
N ALA A 168 2.05 -13.54 -4.41
CA ALA A 168 0.86 -13.39 -5.24
C ALA A 168 0.11 -14.72 -5.43
N LEU A 169 0.82 -15.86 -5.49
CA LEU A 169 0.22 -17.19 -5.61
C LEU A 169 -0.20 -17.79 -4.26
N VAL A 170 0.61 -17.64 -3.21
CA VAL A 170 0.40 -18.29 -1.91
C VAL A 170 -0.62 -17.53 -1.06
N LYS A 171 -0.62 -16.21 -1.11
CA LYS A 171 -1.52 -15.35 -0.31
C LYS A 171 -2.17 -14.25 -1.15
N PRO A 172 -2.92 -14.55 -2.22
CA PRO A 172 -3.59 -13.50 -3.01
C PRO A 172 -4.68 -12.76 -2.22
N LEU A 173 -5.36 -13.44 -1.29
CA LEU A 173 -6.59 -12.93 -0.66
C LEU A 173 -6.42 -11.59 0.09
N PRO A 174 -5.41 -11.40 0.96
CA PRO A 174 -5.21 -10.11 1.62
C PRO A 174 -4.99 -8.96 0.62
N MET A 175 -4.22 -9.20 -0.44
CA MET A 175 -3.91 -8.18 -1.43
C MET A 175 -5.14 -7.86 -2.31
N LEU A 176 -5.93 -8.88 -2.67
CA LEU A 176 -7.22 -8.68 -3.33
C LEU A 176 -8.20 -7.87 -2.47
N ALA A 177 -8.23 -8.12 -1.15
CA ALA A 177 -9.04 -7.32 -0.23
C ALA A 177 -8.57 -5.85 -0.19
N ALA A 178 -7.26 -5.60 -0.20
CA ALA A 178 -6.72 -4.24 -0.30
C ALA A 178 -7.09 -3.57 -1.63
N PHE A 179 -7.01 -4.28 -2.76
CA PHE A 179 -7.45 -3.75 -4.05
C PHE A 179 -8.94 -3.45 -4.08
N ALA A 180 -9.79 -4.34 -3.55
CA ALA A 180 -11.22 -4.10 -3.43
C ALA A 180 -11.51 -2.86 -2.58
N PHE A 181 -10.79 -2.69 -1.46
CA PHE A 181 -10.87 -1.51 -0.62
C PHE A 181 -10.46 -0.23 -1.36
N VAL A 182 -9.34 -0.25 -2.10
CA VAL A 182 -8.88 0.88 -2.92
C VAL A 182 -9.91 1.22 -4.00
N VAL A 183 -10.45 0.24 -4.71
CA VAL A 183 -11.50 0.45 -5.71
C VAL A 183 -12.75 1.05 -5.08
N ALA A 184 -13.20 0.55 -3.94
CA ALA A 184 -14.35 1.09 -3.22
C ALA A 184 -14.13 2.55 -2.78
N LEU A 185 -12.91 2.86 -2.33
CA LEU A 185 -12.49 4.20 -1.92
C LEU A 185 -12.49 5.19 -3.10
N TRP A 186 -12.01 4.79 -4.27
CA TRP A 186 -12.11 5.59 -5.51
C TRP A 186 -13.55 5.70 -6.03
N LEU A 187 -14.33 4.62 -5.97
CA LEU A 187 -15.73 4.62 -6.37
C LEU A 187 -16.55 5.56 -5.49
N ALA A 188 -16.34 5.53 -4.17
CA ALA A 188 -16.98 6.46 -3.24
C ALA A 188 -16.64 7.91 -3.61
N HIS A 189 -15.37 8.20 -3.92
CA HIS A 189 -14.99 9.54 -4.38
C HIS A 189 -15.80 9.97 -5.61
N ILE A 190 -15.93 9.12 -6.63
CA ILE A 190 -16.71 9.44 -7.85
C ILE A 190 -18.19 9.65 -7.53
N LEU A 191 -18.80 8.77 -6.71
CA LEU A 191 -20.23 8.82 -6.37
C LEU A 191 -20.61 10.06 -5.55
N PHE A 192 -19.72 10.54 -4.69
CA PHE A 192 -19.95 11.72 -3.85
C PHE A 192 -19.43 13.03 -4.47
N TYR A 193 -19.01 13.00 -5.74
CA TYR A 193 -18.65 14.22 -6.47
C TYR A 193 -19.90 15.10 -6.67
N PRO A 194 -19.85 16.43 -6.43
CA PRO A 194 -18.66 17.27 -6.23
C PRO A 194 -18.19 17.46 -4.78
N VAL A 195 -18.97 17.02 -3.79
CA VAL A 195 -18.66 17.22 -2.36
C VAL A 195 -17.34 16.56 -1.96
N SER A 196 -16.98 15.46 -2.63
CA SER A 196 -15.79 14.66 -2.38
C SER A 196 -14.49 15.19 -3.00
N VAL A 197 -14.48 16.36 -3.68
CA VAL A 197 -13.29 16.91 -4.37
C VAL A 197 -12.05 16.96 -3.49
N PHE A 198 -12.22 17.28 -2.20
CA PHE A 198 -11.10 17.38 -1.27
C PHE A 198 -10.64 16.04 -0.71
N MET A 199 -11.38 14.94 -0.93
CA MET A 199 -11.10 13.62 -0.34
C MET A 199 -9.83 12.94 -0.92
N PRO A 200 -9.57 12.99 -2.25
CA PRO A 200 -8.26 12.64 -2.83
C PRO A 200 -7.11 13.43 -2.24
N ALA A 201 -7.33 14.72 -2.04
CA ALA A 201 -6.33 15.62 -1.49
C ALA A 201 -6.04 15.36 -0.01
N THR A 202 -7.00 14.83 0.74
CA THR A 202 -6.86 14.61 2.18
C THR A 202 -6.27 13.25 2.54
N ILE A 203 -6.72 12.14 1.92
CA ILE A 203 -6.30 10.81 2.42
C ILE A 203 -6.28 9.66 1.40
N ASN A 204 -6.83 9.83 0.20
CA ASN A 204 -7.13 8.71 -0.68
C ASN A 204 -5.88 7.92 -1.13
N PHE A 205 -4.76 8.60 -1.41
CA PHE A 205 -3.52 7.94 -1.81
C PHE A 205 -2.83 7.27 -0.62
N SER A 206 -2.70 7.98 0.51
CA SER A 206 -2.06 7.43 1.71
C SER A 206 -2.82 6.24 2.27
N LEU A 207 -4.15 6.31 2.30
CA LEU A 207 -5.01 5.23 2.79
C LEU A 207 -4.97 4.01 1.86
N GLY A 208 -4.86 4.22 0.54
CA GLY A 208 -4.71 3.14 -0.42
C GLY A 208 -3.39 2.40 -0.27
N ILE A 209 -2.27 3.12 -0.18
CA ILE A 209 -0.94 2.52 0.04
C ILE A 209 -0.87 1.87 1.44
N PHE A 210 -1.46 2.49 2.45
CA PHE A 210 -1.59 1.91 3.79
C PHE A 210 -2.33 0.56 3.75
N ALA A 211 -3.45 0.46 3.03
CA ALA A 211 -4.18 -0.80 2.88
C ALA A 211 -3.34 -1.89 2.18
N ILE A 212 -2.56 -1.52 1.16
CA ILE A 212 -1.64 -2.44 0.47
C ILE A 212 -0.54 -2.92 1.42
N CYS A 213 0.10 -2.01 2.17
CA CYS A 213 1.11 -2.35 3.18
C CYS A 213 0.52 -3.24 4.28
N PHE A 214 -0.69 -2.95 4.75
CA PHE A 214 -1.38 -3.73 5.78
C PHE A 214 -1.71 -5.14 5.30
N ALA A 215 -2.21 -5.29 4.07
CA ALA A 215 -2.45 -6.59 3.45
C ALA A 215 -1.16 -7.42 3.38
N ALA A 216 -0.04 -6.76 3.12
CA ALA A 216 1.28 -7.35 2.99
C ALA A 216 2.04 -7.55 4.32
N ARG A 217 1.45 -7.22 5.49
CA ARG A 217 2.12 -7.36 6.81
C ARG A 217 2.65 -8.77 7.11
N HIS A 218 2.05 -9.79 6.49
CA HIS A 218 2.50 -11.17 6.62
C HIS A 218 3.88 -11.44 6.00
N ILE A 219 4.42 -10.53 5.17
CA ILE A 219 5.78 -10.62 4.63
C ILE A 219 6.80 -10.72 5.75
N GLU A 220 6.59 -10.02 6.87
CA GLU A 220 7.52 -10.02 8.00
C GLU A 220 7.64 -11.40 8.66
N THR A 221 6.56 -12.19 8.62
CA THR A 221 6.54 -13.55 9.16
C THR A 221 6.81 -14.63 8.10
N PHE A 222 6.69 -14.30 6.80
CA PHE A 222 6.97 -15.20 5.69
C PHE A 222 8.46 -15.14 5.31
N ASP A 223 9.28 -15.93 6.00
CA ASP A 223 10.65 -16.18 5.57
C ASP A 223 10.69 -17.33 4.56
N LEU A 224 10.93 -17.02 3.27
CA LEU A 224 11.00 -18.02 2.20
C LEU A 224 12.34 -18.76 2.15
N LYS A 225 13.32 -18.33 2.95
CA LYS A 225 14.59 -19.01 3.15
C LYS A 225 15.07 -18.63 4.53
N GLY A 226 15.07 -19.54 5.51
CA GLY A 226 15.58 -19.35 6.89
C GLY A 226 16.93 -18.64 6.99
N THR A 227 16.99 -17.37 6.63
CA THR A 227 18.16 -16.52 6.49
C THR A 227 17.90 -15.36 7.41
N ARG A 228 18.05 -15.74 8.68
CA ARG A 228 18.24 -14.89 9.83
C ARG A 228 19.44 -13.99 9.54
N TYR A 229 19.22 -12.84 8.93
CA TYR A 229 20.15 -11.73 9.12
C TYR A 229 19.63 -10.94 10.32
N ARG A 230 20.34 -11.18 11.43
CA ARG A 230 20.26 -10.39 12.66
C ARG A 230 20.52 -8.92 12.36
#